data_AF-A0A7V2H6T0-F1
#
_entry.id   AF-A0A7V2H6T0-F1
#
_cell.length_a   1.000
_cell.length_b   1.000
_cell.length_c   1.000
_cell.angle_alpha   90.00
_cell.angle_beta   90.00
_cell.angle_gamma   90.00
#
_symmetry.space_group_name_H-M   'P 1'
#
loop_
_entity.id
_entity.type
_entity.pdbx_description
1 polymer ?
#
loop_
_entity_poly.entity_id
_entity_poly.type
_entity_poly.pdbx_seq_one_letter_code
_entity_poly.pdbx_strand_id
1 'polypeptide(L)'
;MSRNLSILGVIAVIVALPFVFRQSQHTGDWRAGDPVIVVVTPHNEAIRYEFEAAFSRWHRQRFGKPVKIDWRNIGGTTEINRYLNSEFTASTRAWWKAQGKRWPDGMTDALTASRPPADPALAEIHAAARAIDDPAQISTNIDIFFGGGEFDHSAAFRSGVSVACGDELPQELFVAADGTPLIPERVSGEVWRTPYMFGNVVSTFGIVYNIDRLRDLGIAAPPHRWDDLADPRYFRQVGLADPTKSGSVAKAFELIVHQKMHDAVRAAGFSEDQIEAAERDIAAFQASTSGAKRGEVPEPLRAYQQALENGFEDGLALVQSIGANARYFTDSGSKVPIDVSMGDAAVGMAIDFYGRYQAQNSAGPDGRERMVYVPAAGGTSVSCDPISLLRGAPNRQTALRFIEFVLSEDGQRLWTYKPGTPGGPEKYALRRLPIRRDFYPSTNPAIQAAHLRHAQFAADDIGHPDVDPYALAEHFVYRRRWTGEHFGFLREIVRAMCLDSGDELRRAWAAIHRGTSVDPTLLRKLRTLPAVRLTTKEGAKVEAPLNWQTAPDFRRNFDPLEYMREWTAAFRHQYQEVAREAVR
;
A
#
# COMPACT_ATOMS: atom_id res chain seq x y z
N MET A 1 11.95 -46.23 44.29
CA MET A 1 12.16 -44.81 44.66
C MET A 1 13.07 -44.05 43.68
N SER A 2 14.24 -44.57 43.30
CA SER A 2 15.18 -43.86 42.40
C SER A 2 14.58 -43.47 41.04
N ARG A 3 13.73 -44.32 40.45
CA ARG A 3 13.07 -44.04 39.16
C ARG A 3 12.08 -42.87 39.21
N ASN A 4 11.35 -42.73 40.32
CA ASN A 4 10.39 -41.63 40.48
C ASN A 4 11.12 -40.30 40.76
N LEU A 5 12.23 -40.35 41.50
CA LEU A 5 13.11 -39.20 41.73
C LEU A 5 13.80 -38.71 40.46
N SER A 6 14.21 -39.60 39.56
CA SER A 6 14.81 -39.24 38.27
C SER A 6 13.78 -38.65 37.29
N ILE A 7 12.55 -39.17 37.28
CA ILE A 7 11.44 -38.57 36.50
C ILE A 7 11.10 -37.17 37.02
N LEU A 8 11.00 -36.98 38.34
CA LEU A 8 10.78 -35.67 38.94
C LEU A 8 11.93 -34.69 38.66
N GLY A 9 13.18 -35.17 38.62
CA GLY A 9 14.34 -34.37 38.24
C GLY A 9 14.28 -33.90 36.79
N VAL A 10 13.91 -34.77 35.84
CA VAL A 10 13.75 -34.41 34.43
C VAL A 10 12.59 -33.43 34.23
N ILE A 11 11.46 -33.64 34.91
CA ILE A 11 10.33 -32.70 34.88
C ILE A 11 10.73 -31.34 35.44
N ALA A 12 11.46 -31.29 36.57
CA ALA A 12 11.95 -30.05 37.14
C ALA A 12 12.90 -29.31 36.18
N VAL A 13 13.77 -30.04 35.47
CA VAL A 13 14.67 -29.46 34.45
C VAL A 13 13.88 -28.93 33.25
N ILE A 14 12.92 -29.70 32.72
CA ILE A 14 12.05 -29.28 31.61
C ILE A 14 11.21 -28.05 31.99
N VAL A 15 10.71 -27.99 33.22
CA VAL A 15 9.95 -26.84 33.73
C VAL A 15 10.86 -25.65 33.97
N ALA A 16 12.09 -25.84 34.44
CA ALA A 16 13.04 -24.77 34.71
C ALA A 16 13.71 -24.19 33.45
N LEU A 17 13.93 -25.02 32.42
CA LEU A 17 14.55 -24.66 31.14
C LEU A 17 13.94 -23.36 30.54
N PRO A 18 12.62 -23.22 30.38
CA PRO A 18 11.99 -21.98 29.89
C PRO A 18 12.28 -20.74 30.74
N PHE A 19 12.50 -20.88 32.05
CA PHE A 19 12.80 -19.76 32.95
C PHE A 19 14.28 -19.39 32.95
N VAL A 20 15.17 -20.39 32.83
CA VAL A 20 16.62 -20.19 32.72
C VAL A 20 16.98 -19.56 31.36
N PHE A 21 16.31 -19.98 30.29
CA PHE A 21 16.46 -19.41 28.94
C PHE A 21 15.49 -18.26 28.67
N ARG A 22 14.73 -17.80 29.69
CA ARG A 22 13.92 -16.61 29.57
C ARG A 22 14.87 -15.42 29.46
N GLN A 23 15.12 -14.97 28.23
CA GLN A 23 15.75 -13.68 28.00
C GLN A 23 14.99 -12.63 28.81
N SER A 24 15.71 -11.84 29.60
CA SER A 24 15.14 -10.70 30.30
C SER A 24 14.46 -9.81 29.26
N GLN A 25 13.13 -9.79 29.23
CA GLN A 25 12.45 -8.89 28.33
C GLN A 25 12.80 -7.46 28.76
N HIS A 26 13.46 -6.70 27.89
CA HIS A 26 13.74 -5.28 28.14
C HIS A 26 12.45 -4.44 28.25
N THR A 27 11.29 -5.05 28.01
CA THR A 27 9.95 -4.52 28.31
C THR A 27 9.55 -4.68 29.79
N GLY A 28 10.48 -4.97 30.71
CA GLY A 28 10.19 -5.26 32.13
C GLY A 28 10.39 -4.14 33.15
N ASP A 29 10.89 -2.96 32.75
CA ASP A 29 11.28 -1.88 33.68
C ASP A 29 10.16 -0.90 34.05
N TRP A 30 8.96 -1.07 33.49
CA TRP A 30 7.84 -0.15 33.66
C TRP A 30 7.35 -0.11 35.10
N ARG A 31 7.13 1.10 35.61
CA ARG A 31 6.54 1.34 36.92
C ARG A 31 5.17 1.99 36.77
N ALA A 32 4.34 1.82 37.79
CA ALA A 32 3.08 2.57 37.86
C ALA A 32 3.37 4.08 37.81
N GLY A 33 2.73 4.78 36.88
CA GLY A 33 2.95 6.21 36.63
C GLY A 33 3.95 6.54 35.52
N ASP A 34 4.57 5.54 34.88
CA ASP A 34 5.29 5.77 33.63
C ASP A 34 4.30 6.14 32.50
N PRO A 35 4.70 7.02 31.56
CA PRO A 35 3.85 7.40 30.43
C PRO A 35 3.45 6.20 29.57
N VAL A 36 2.21 6.22 29.09
CA VAL A 36 1.66 5.25 28.14
C VAL A 36 1.11 6.02 26.95
N ILE A 37 1.35 5.53 25.73
CA ILE A 37 0.65 5.97 24.52
C ILE A 37 -0.13 4.80 23.93
N VAL A 38 -1.27 5.10 23.32
CA VAL A 38 -2.10 4.10 22.63
C VAL A 38 -1.93 4.28 21.13
N VAL A 39 -1.44 3.25 20.45
CA VAL A 39 -1.13 3.29 19.02
C VAL A 39 -1.97 2.26 18.29
N VAL A 40 -2.81 2.70 17.35
CA VAL A 40 -3.51 1.81 16.42
C VAL A 40 -2.66 1.58 15.18
N THR A 41 -2.51 0.32 14.78
CA THR A 41 -1.56 -0.05 13.72
C THR A 41 -1.92 -1.35 13.01
N PRO A 42 -1.68 -1.45 11.68
CA PRO A 42 -1.71 -2.71 10.94
C PRO A 42 -0.36 -3.47 11.00
N HIS A 43 0.66 -2.91 11.66
CA HIS A 43 2.00 -3.47 11.68
C HIS A 43 2.03 -4.84 12.39
N ASN A 44 2.92 -5.70 11.91
CA ASN A 44 3.15 -7.01 12.51
C ASN A 44 3.93 -6.93 13.84
N GLU A 45 4.08 -8.07 14.50
CA GLU A 45 4.76 -8.15 15.79
C GLU A 45 6.22 -7.69 15.76
N ALA A 46 6.93 -7.93 14.65
CA ALA A 46 8.33 -7.54 14.53
C ALA A 46 8.51 -6.03 14.66
N ILE A 47 7.72 -5.24 13.91
CA ILE A 47 7.78 -3.78 13.96
C ILE A 47 7.40 -3.27 15.35
N ARG A 48 6.30 -3.80 15.93
CA ARG A 48 5.83 -3.35 17.25
C ARG A 48 6.88 -3.58 18.34
N TYR A 49 7.52 -4.76 18.33
CA TYR A 49 8.59 -5.09 19.27
C TYR A 49 9.78 -4.13 19.14
N GLU A 50 10.32 -3.94 17.93
CA GLU A 50 11.51 -3.12 17.71
C GLU A 50 11.27 -1.64 18.05
N PHE A 51 10.12 -1.09 17.64
CA PHE A 51 9.78 0.30 17.91
C PHE A 51 9.47 0.57 19.38
N GLU A 52 8.78 -0.34 20.08
CA GLU A 52 8.51 -0.17 21.51
C GLU A 52 9.80 -0.19 22.33
N ALA A 53 10.68 -1.16 22.07
CA ALA A 53 11.94 -1.28 22.78
C ALA A 53 12.85 -0.06 22.53
N ALA A 54 13.00 0.34 21.28
CA ALA A 54 13.86 1.46 20.90
C ALA A 54 13.31 2.81 21.38
N PHE A 55 12.00 3.07 21.21
CA PHE A 55 11.40 4.31 21.67
C PHE A 55 11.45 4.45 23.20
N SER A 56 11.19 3.36 23.93
CA SER A 56 11.29 3.35 25.39
C SER A 56 12.68 3.74 25.87
N ARG A 57 13.74 3.20 25.25
CA ARG A 57 15.13 3.59 25.54
C ARG A 57 15.42 5.04 25.16
N TRP A 58 15.05 5.44 23.95
CA TRP A 58 15.27 6.79 23.43
C TRP A 58 14.60 7.83 24.33
N HIS A 59 13.34 7.61 24.70
CA HIS A 59 12.60 8.52 25.57
C HIS A 59 13.17 8.54 26.99
N ARG A 60 13.66 7.42 27.52
CA ARG A 60 14.35 7.37 28.82
C ARG A 60 15.62 8.21 28.81
N GLN A 61 16.42 8.11 27.74
CA GLN A 61 17.67 8.86 27.61
C GLN A 61 17.43 10.37 27.45
N ARG A 62 16.40 10.76 26.70
CA ARG A 62 16.14 12.17 26.34
C ARG A 62 15.22 12.90 27.32
N PHE A 63 14.29 12.19 27.96
CA PHE A 63 13.25 12.76 28.84
C PHE A 63 13.18 12.09 30.23
N GLY A 64 14.11 11.19 30.56
CA GLY A 64 14.28 10.62 31.89
C GLY A 64 13.30 9.51 32.29
N LYS A 65 12.34 9.15 31.44
CA LYS A 65 11.36 8.08 31.69
C LYS A 65 11.17 7.18 30.47
N PRO A 66 10.96 5.87 30.61
CA PRO A 66 10.53 5.02 29.49
C PRO A 66 9.07 5.33 29.09
N VAL A 67 8.61 4.98 27.87
CA VAL A 67 7.19 5.11 27.43
C VAL A 67 6.57 3.83 26.89
N LYS A 68 5.48 3.36 27.53
CA LYS A 68 4.86 2.09 27.16
C LYS A 68 3.97 2.33 25.97
N ILE A 69 3.99 1.41 25.01
CA ILE A 69 3.08 1.48 23.87
C ILE A 69 1.98 0.43 24.06
N ASP A 70 0.74 0.89 24.19
CA ASP A 70 -0.44 0.04 24.10
C ASP A 70 -0.83 -0.10 22.62
N TRP A 71 -0.40 -1.21 22.02
CA TRP A 71 -0.66 -1.53 20.62
C TRP A 71 -2.07 -2.06 20.40
N ARG A 72 -2.88 -1.31 19.64
CA ARG A 72 -4.21 -1.72 19.18
C ARG A 72 -4.12 -2.31 17.77
N ASN A 73 -4.22 -3.63 17.68
CA ASN A 73 -4.30 -4.35 16.40
C ASN A 73 -5.76 -4.72 16.13
N ILE A 74 -6.38 -4.02 15.17
CA ILE A 74 -7.81 -4.10 14.85
C ILE A 74 -8.03 -4.72 13.45
N GLY A 75 -6.95 -4.98 12.71
CA GLY A 75 -6.98 -5.51 11.35
C GLY A 75 -6.21 -4.62 10.37
N GLY A 76 -6.61 -4.64 9.10
CA GLY A 76 -6.04 -3.79 8.06
C GLY A 76 -6.39 -2.31 8.25
N THR A 77 -5.77 -1.44 7.47
CA THR A 77 -6.00 0.02 7.58
C THR A 77 -7.44 0.43 7.28
N THR A 78 -8.13 -0.27 6.39
CA THR A 78 -9.56 -0.03 6.14
C THR A 78 -10.41 -0.33 7.37
N GLU A 79 -10.14 -1.42 8.09
CA GLU A 79 -10.78 -1.76 9.36
C GLU A 79 -10.46 -0.73 10.44
N ILE A 80 -9.19 -0.29 10.54
CA ILE A 80 -8.76 0.76 11.46
C ILE A 80 -9.53 2.05 11.20
N ASN A 81 -9.62 2.51 9.94
CA ASN A 81 -10.37 3.71 9.59
C ASN A 81 -11.87 3.59 9.94
N ARG A 82 -12.49 2.44 9.67
CA ARG A 82 -13.89 2.18 10.04
C ARG A 82 -14.09 2.24 11.55
N TYR A 83 -13.19 1.63 12.31
CA TYR A 83 -13.21 1.64 13.76
C TYR A 83 -13.05 3.07 14.30
N LEU A 84 -12.03 3.80 13.85
CA LEU A 84 -11.77 5.17 14.31
C LEU A 84 -12.93 6.12 13.99
N ASN A 85 -13.53 6.01 12.80
CA ASN A 85 -14.72 6.78 12.43
C ASN A 85 -15.91 6.47 13.36
N SER A 86 -16.09 5.21 13.74
CA SER A 86 -17.15 4.76 14.66
C SER A 86 -16.93 5.31 16.08
N GLU A 87 -15.72 5.19 16.61
CA GLU A 87 -15.35 5.70 17.94
C GLU A 87 -15.46 7.24 17.99
N PHE A 88 -14.97 7.93 16.97
CA PHE A 88 -15.10 9.38 16.87
C PHE A 88 -16.57 9.81 16.87
N THR A 89 -17.41 9.10 16.10
CA THR A 89 -18.85 9.38 16.04
C THR A 89 -19.56 9.12 17.36
N ALA A 90 -19.23 8.02 18.04
CA ALA A 90 -19.76 7.69 19.35
C ALA A 90 -19.37 8.76 20.39
N SER A 91 -18.11 9.20 20.38
CA SER A 91 -17.55 10.22 21.26
C SER A 91 -18.19 11.59 21.03
N THR A 92 -18.28 12.04 19.77
CA THR A 92 -18.99 13.29 19.41
C THR A 92 -20.46 13.23 19.80
N ARG A 93 -21.12 12.08 19.63
CA ARG A 93 -22.52 11.91 20.03
C ARG A 93 -22.71 12.02 21.55
N ALA A 94 -21.79 11.44 22.33
CA ALA A 94 -21.81 11.56 23.78
C ALA A 94 -21.62 13.02 24.22
N TRP A 95 -20.62 13.71 23.67
CA TRP A 95 -20.34 15.13 23.92
C TRP A 95 -21.53 16.04 23.58
N TRP A 96 -22.17 15.82 22.43
CA TRP A 96 -23.32 16.62 21.99
C TRP A 96 -24.54 16.41 22.91
N LYS A 97 -24.81 15.16 23.29
CA LYS A 97 -25.92 14.82 24.21
C LYS A 97 -25.68 15.34 25.62
N ALA A 98 -24.43 15.37 26.09
CA ALA A 98 -24.08 15.88 27.42
C ALA A 98 -24.45 17.37 27.58
N GLN A 99 -24.54 18.11 26.48
CA GLN A 99 -25.01 19.51 26.46
C GLN A 99 -26.54 19.64 26.41
N GLY A 100 -27.28 18.54 26.59
CA GLY A 100 -28.75 18.53 26.49
C GLY A 100 -29.29 18.63 25.07
N LYS A 101 -28.44 18.54 24.04
CA LYS A 101 -28.84 18.65 22.63
C LYS A 101 -29.26 17.29 22.06
N ARG A 102 -30.26 17.29 21.17
CA ARG A 102 -30.70 16.09 20.44
C ARG A 102 -29.68 15.74 19.34
N TRP A 103 -29.40 14.45 19.15
CA TRP A 103 -28.65 13.95 18.01
C TRP A 103 -29.55 13.89 16.77
N PRO A 104 -29.29 14.65 15.69
CA PRO A 104 -30.14 14.66 14.50
C PRO A 104 -30.08 13.35 13.71
N ASP A 105 -31.15 13.07 12.96
CA ASP A 105 -31.19 11.92 12.05
C ASP A 105 -30.21 12.16 10.89
N GLY A 106 -29.54 11.10 10.42
CA GLY A 106 -28.50 11.19 9.38
C GLY A 106 -27.15 11.75 9.87
N MET A 107 -27.04 12.28 11.10
CA MET A 107 -25.79 12.86 11.62
C MET A 107 -24.64 11.85 11.71
N THR A 108 -24.93 10.57 11.97
CA THR A 108 -23.92 9.50 12.03
C THR A 108 -23.12 9.40 10.72
N ASP A 109 -23.81 9.37 9.57
CA ASP A 109 -23.16 9.27 8.26
C ASP A 109 -22.56 10.61 7.83
N ALA A 110 -23.25 11.71 8.17
CA ALA A 110 -22.84 13.06 7.84
C ALA A 110 -21.56 13.48 8.58
N LEU A 111 -21.33 13.02 9.82
CA LEU A 111 -20.21 13.46 10.67
C LEU A 111 -18.85 13.21 10.01
N THR A 112 -18.64 12.02 9.48
CA THR A 112 -17.37 11.61 8.88
C THR A 112 -17.29 11.90 7.38
N ALA A 113 -18.30 12.56 6.82
CA ALA A 113 -18.27 13.02 5.44
C ALA A 113 -17.14 14.04 5.24
N SER A 114 -16.44 13.93 4.10
CA SER A 114 -15.31 14.81 3.78
C SER A 114 -15.73 16.25 3.49
N ARG A 115 -16.97 16.45 3.05
CA ARG A 115 -17.56 17.76 2.80
C ARG A 115 -18.58 18.09 3.89
N PRO A 116 -18.74 19.37 4.24
CA PRO A 116 -19.82 19.81 5.10
C PRO A 116 -21.18 19.35 4.53
N PRO A 117 -22.07 18.80 5.35
CA PRO A 117 -23.44 18.51 4.96
C PRO A 117 -24.18 19.77 4.48
N ALA A 118 -25.12 19.61 3.54
CA ALA A 118 -25.94 20.72 3.05
C ALA A 118 -26.98 21.19 4.09
N ASP A 119 -27.43 20.29 4.97
CA ASP A 119 -28.31 20.62 6.09
C ASP A 119 -27.53 21.45 7.13
N PRO A 120 -27.97 22.70 7.43
CA PRO A 120 -27.30 23.56 8.40
C PRO A 120 -27.14 22.95 9.80
N ALA A 121 -28.11 22.15 10.27
CA ALA A 121 -28.05 21.53 11.59
C ALA A 121 -26.97 20.43 11.65
N LEU A 122 -26.81 19.68 10.57
CA LEU A 122 -25.74 18.68 10.46
C LEU A 122 -24.37 19.36 10.26
N ALA A 123 -24.34 20.47 9.52
CA ALA A 123 -23.14 21.26 9.28
C ALA A 123 -22.57 21.88 10.57
N GLU A 124 -23.43 22.35 11.48
CA GLU A 124 -23.01 22.88 12.80
C GLU A 124 -22.24 21.81 13.60
N ILE A 125 -22.82 20.61 13.74
CA ILE A 125 -22.20 19.52 14.51
C ILE A 125 -20.92 19.03 13.82
N HIS A 126 -20.96 18.90 12.48
CA HIS A 126 -19.81 18.50 11.66
C HIS A 126 -18.60 19.43 11.85
N ALA A 127 -18.85 20.75 11.84
CA ALA A 127 -17.83 21.77 12.05
C ALA A 127 -17.34 21.79 13.51
N ALA A 128 -18.26 21.74 14.48
CA ALA A 128 -17.92 21.75 15.90
C ALA A 128 -17.01 20.57 16.29
N ALA A 129 -17.34 19.36 15.83
CA ALA A 129 -16.54 18.17 16.09
C ALA A 129 -15.11 18.27 15.53
N ARG A 130 -14.92 18.96 14.39
CA ARG A 130 -13.61 19.20 13.76
C ARG A 130 -12.83 20.35 14.38
N ALA A 131 -13.48 21.24 15.12
CA ALA A 131 -12.83 22.33 15.84
C ALA A 131 -12.29 21.87 17.21
N ILE A 132 -12.84 20.80 17.78
CA ILE A 132 -12.45 20.28 19.08
C ILE A 132 -11.23 19.37 18.94
N ASP A 133 -10.18 19.64 19.70
CA ASP A 133 -9.00 18.79 19.86
C ASP A 133 -8.65 18.66 21.36
N ASP A 134 -9.69 18.40 22.16
CA ASP A 134 -9.61 18.25 23.62
C ASP A 134 -10.09 16.84 24.01
N PRO A 135 -9.20 15.98 24.56
CA PRO A 135 -9.56 14.63 24.95
C PRO A 135 -10.68 14.55 26.00
N ALA A 136 -10.88 15.59 26.81
CA ALA A 136 -11.97 15.64 27.79
C ALA A 136 -13.35 15.84 27.14
N GLN A 137 -13.38 16.31 25.90
CA GLN A 137 -14.60 16.57 25.15
C GLN A 137 -14.87 15.48 24.11
N ILE A 138 -13.93 15.29 23.17
CA ILE A 138 -14.05 14.30 22.11
C ILE A 138 -12.71 13.58 21.98
N SER A 139 -12.73 12.27 22.21
CA SER A 139 -11.56 11.40 22.06
C SER A 139 -11.98 10.01 21.59
N THR A 140 -11.11 9.39 20.79
CA THR A 140 -11.16 7.94 20.49
C THR A 140 -10.41 7.10 21.54
N ASN A 141 -9.80 7.75 22.54
CA ASN A 141 -8.87 7.16 23.51
C ASN A 141 -7.63 6.50 22.86
N ILE A 142 -7.31 6.90 21.63
CA ILE A 142 -6.12 6.46 20.89
C ILE A 142 -5.32 7.71 20.51
N ASP A 143 -4.01 7.63 20.64
CA ASP A 143 -3.13 8.77 20.41
C ASP A 143 -2.67 8.84 18.95
N ILE A 144 -2.29 7.70 18.37
CA ILE A 144 -1.57 7.64 17.08
C ILE A 144 -2.14 6.57 16.18
N PHE A 145 -2.23 6.90 14.89
CA PHE A 145 -2.37 5.93 13.81
C PHE A 145 -1.01 5.76 13.12
N PHE A 146 -0.43 4.55 13.17
CA PHE A 146 0.91 4.26 12.65
C PHE A 146 0.91 3.09 11.66
N GLY A 147 1.29 3.33 10.41
CA GLY A 147 1.36 2.34 9.34
C GLY A 147 0.12 2.33 8.45
N GLY A 148 0.25 1.76 7.25
CA GLY A 148 -0.76 1.84 6.21
C GLY A 148 -0.27 2.62 5.00
N GLY A 149 -1.18 3.07 4.14
CA GLY A 149 -0.85 3.93 3.01
C GLY A 149 -1.34 5.36 3.18
N GLU A 150 -0.77 6.29 2.41
CA GLU A 150 -1.19 7.69 2.28
C GLU A 150 -2.71 7.85 2.24
N PHE A 151 -3.39 7.04 1.43
CA PHE A 151 -4.83 7.12 1.19
C PHE A 151 -5.63 7.04 2.50
N ASP A 152 -5.27 6.11 3.38
CA ASP A 152 -5.97 5.84 4.62
C ASP A 152 -5.78 6.99 5.63
N HIS A 153 -4.59 7.56 5.71
CA HIS A 153 -4.31 8.70 6.58
C HIS A 153 -4.97 9.98 6.07
N SER A 154 -4.97 10.21 4.76
CA SER A 154 -5.71 11.30 4.14
C SER A 154 -7.22 11.13 4.30
N ALA A 155 -7.74 9.89 4.31
CA ALA A 155 -9.14 9.62 4.61
C ALA A 155 -9.47 9.94 6.08
N ALA A 156 -8.63 9.51 7.03
CA ALA A 156 -8.78 9.84 8.45
C ALA A 156 -8.78 11.35 8.71
N PHE A 157 -7.92 12.10 8.01
CA PHE A 157 -7.90 13.56 8.13
C PHE A 157 -9.17 14.19 7.56
N ARG A 158 -9.59 13.77 6.35
CA ARG A 158 -10.84 14.28 5.72
C ARG A 158 -12.09 13.96 6.54
N SER A 159 -12.12 12.81 7.23
CA SER A 159 -13.24 12.46 8.12
C SER A 159 -13.22 13.21 9.45
N GLY A 160 -12.18 14.01 9.72
CA GLY A 160 -12.01 14.77 10.95
C GLY A 160 -11.43 13.95 12.11
N VAL A 161 -11.03 12.70 11.88
CA VAL A 161 -10.53 11.78 12.92
C VAL A 161 -9.10 12.08 13.34
N SER A 162 -8.25 12.55 12.41
CA SER A 162 -6.89 13.01 12.72
C SER A 162 -6.75 14.53 12.65
N VAL A 163 -5.62 15.03 13.16
CA VAL A 163 -5.30 16.46 13.27
C VAL A 163 -3.94 16.76 12.65
N ALA A 164 -3.76 18.01 12.23
CA ALA A 164 -2.45 18.52 11.85
C ALA A 164 -1.58 18.70 13.10
N CYS A 165 -0.31 18.32 13.00
CA CYS A 165 0.69 18.53 14.05
C CYS A 165 2.10 18.82 13.50
N GLY A 166 2.23 19.08 12.19
CA GLY A 166 3.53 19.31 11.55
C GLY A 166 4.29 20.51 12.12
N ASP A 167 3.57 21.54 12.53
CA ASP A 167 4.17 22.75 13.13
C ASP A 167 4.63 22.53 14.58
N GLU A 168 4.20 21.45 15.23
CA GLU A 168 4.62 21.04 16.57
C GLU A 168 5.86 20.12 16.55
N LEU A 169 6.30 19.68 15.37
CA LEU A 169 7.45 18.80 15.20
C LEU A 169 8.73 19.60 14.89
N PRO A 170 9.90 19.14 15.36
CA PRO A 170 11.18 19.79 15.04
C PRO A 170 11.45 19.81 13.53
N GLN A 171 11.81 20.96 12.97
CA GLN A 171 11.99 21.14 11.52
C GLN A 171 13.21 20.40 10.97
N GLU A 172 14.20 20.12 11.81
CA GLU A 172 15.39 19.30 11.50
C GLU A 172 15.06 17.84 11.14
N LEU A 173 13.83 17.38 11.42
CA LEU A 173 13.35 16.09 10.93
C LEU A 173 13.14 16.10 9.42
N PHE A 174 12.79 17.25 8.85
CA PHE A 174 12.34 17.38 7.47
C PHE A 174 13.38 18.05 6.58
N VAL A 175 14.23 18.92 7.13
CA VAL A 175 15.19 19.72 6.38
C VAL A 175 16.53 19.74 7.11
N ALA A 176 17.62 19.50 6.38
CA ALA A 176 18.98 19.58 6.90
C ALA A 176 19.40 21.04 7.17
N ALA A 177 20.50 21.23 7.91
CA ALA A 177 21.00 22.56 8.26
C ALA A 177 21.33 23.46 7.05
N ASP A 178 21.65 22.87 5.90
CA ASP A 178 21.93 23.58 4.64
C ASP A 178 20.68 23.80 3.76
N GLY A 179 19.49 23.46 4.25
CA GLY A 179 18.24 23.59 3.53
C GLY A 179 17.87 22.37 2.67
N THR A 180 18.71 21.33 2.61
CA THR A 180 18.38 20.13 1.83
C THR A 180 17.19 19.38 2.44
N PRO A 181 16.13 19.06 1.68
CA PRO A 181 15.02 18.25 2.20
C PRO A 181 15.48 16.84 2.58
N LEU A 182 15.31 16.49 3.85
CA LEU A 182 15.53 15.14 4.37
C LEU A 182 14.30 14.26 4.15
N ILE A 183 13.10 14.80 4.40
CA ILE A 183 11.84 14.15 4.10
C ILE A 183 11.01 15.13 3.25
N PRO A 184 11.10 15.05 1.91
CA PRO A 184 10.36 15.93 1.02
C PRO A 184 8.84 15.70 1.14
N GLU A 185 8.04 16.70 0.74
CA GLU A 185 6.57 16.56 0.73
C GLU A 185 6.08 15.57 -0.31
N ARG A 186 6.76 15.51 -1.44
CA ARG A 186 6.43 14.64 -2.57
C ARG A 186 7.69 14.09 -3.20
N VAL A 187 7.60 12.85 -3.68
CA VAL A 187 8.62 12.22 -4.52
C VAL A 187 7.89 11.52 -5.65
N SER A 188 8.24 11.86 -6.89
CA SER A 188 7.67 11.27 -8.10
C SER A 188 6.15 11.13 -8.10
N GLY A 189 5.46 12.20 -7.69
CA GLY A 189 4.00 12.28 -7.64
C GLY A 189 3.33 11.65 -6.41
N GLU A 190 4.05 10.81 -5.66
CA GLU A 190 3.59 10.27 -4.37
C GLU A 190 3.70 11.32 -3.26
N VAL A 191 2.74 11.34 -2.33
CA VAL A 191 2.77 12.23 -1.15
C VAL A 191 3.49 11.51 -0.03
N TRP A 192 4.53 12.16 0.49
CA TRP A 192 5.32 11.65 1.62
C TRP A 192 5.07 12.43 2.89
N ARG A 193 4.72 13.71 2.80
CA ARG A 193 4.48 14.55 3.98
C ARG A 193 3.39 15.59 3.70
N THR A 194 2.52 15.74 4.68
CA THR A 194 1.54 16.82 4.80
C THR A 194 1.61 17.38 6.23
N PRO A 195 0.86 18.46 6.56
CA PRO A 195 0.79 18.93 7.96
C PRO A 195 0.18 17.94 8.96
N TYR A 196 -0.48 16.87 8.50
CA TYR A 196 -1.25 15.93 9.32
C TYR A 196 -0.83 14.45 9.15
N MET A 197 0.11 14.19 8.26
CA MET A 197 0.55 12.84 7.92
C MET A 197 2.02 12.88 7.53
N PHE A 198 2.81 11.96 8.08
CA PHE A 198 4.24 11.88 7.86
C PHE A 198 4.61 10.46 7.45
N GLY A 199 5.02 10.27 6.19
CA GLY A 199 5.71 9.08 5.74
C GLY A 199 6.96 8.87 6.59
N ASN A 200 7.18 7.63 7.04
CA ASN A 200 8.35 7.30 7.86
C ASN A 200 9.16 6.12 7.31
N VAL A 201 8.67 5.46 6.27
CA VAL A 201 9.35 4.39 5.55
C VAL A 201 8.71 4.32 4.18
N VAL A 202 9.44 3.85 3.18
CA VAL A 202 8.94 3.75 1.81
C VAL A 202 8.89 2.31 1.35
N SER A 203 7.96 2.06 0.44
CA SER A 203 7.71 0.75 -0.15
C SER A 203 7.64 0.88 -1.66
N THR A 204 8.25 -0.08 -2.35
CA THR A 204 8.11 -0.28 -3.79
C THR A 204 7.41 -1.61 -4.10
N PHE A 205 6.99 -1.77 -5.34
CA PHE A 205 6.27 -2.94 -5.82
C PHE A 205 7.06 -3.57 -6.95
N GLY A 206 7.13 -4.90 -6.92
CA GLY A 206 8.00 -5.61 -7.84
C GLY A 206 7.64 -7.06 -8.00
N ILE A 207 8.60 -7.78 -8.54
CA ILE A 207 8.49 -9.16 -8.97
C ILE A 207 9.36 -10.01 -8.06
N VAL A 208 8.79 -11.08 -7.54
CA VAL A 208 9.52 -12.17 -6.92
C VAL A 208 9.61 -13.33 -7.90
N TYR A 209 10.78 -13.96 -8.01
CA TYR A 209 10.94 -15.15 -8.86
C TYR A 209 11.85 -16.18 -8.21
N ASN A 210 11.61 -17.45 -8.52
CA ASN A 210 12.41 -18.58 -8.07
C ASN A 210 13.42 -18.99 -9.14
N ILE A 211 14.71 -18.94 -8.80
CA ILE A 211 15.82 -19.17 -9.74
C ILE A 211 15.75 -20.57 -10.36
N ASP A 212 15.45 -21.60 -9.57
CA ASP A 212 15.41 -22.97 -10.06
C ASP A 212 14.16 -23.23 -10.91
N ARG A 213 13.01 -22.65 -10.54
CA ARG A 213 11.79 -22.78 -11.35
C ARG A 213 11.93 -22.07 -12.71
N LEU A 214 12.61 -20.93 -12.76
CA LEU A 214 12.91 -20.25 -14.03
C LEU A 214 13.80 -21.13 -14.93
N ARG A 215 14.80 -21.80 -14.34
CA ARG A 215 15.65 -22.78 -15.06
C ARG A 215 14.83 -23.95 -15.61
N ASP A 216 13.94 -24.52 -14.79
CA ASP A 216 13.05 -25.62 -15.20
C ASP A 216 12.12 -25.23 -16.36
N LEU A 217 11.69 -23.97 -16.40
CA LEU A 217 10.85 -23.42 -17.47
C LEU A 217 11.65 -23.00 -18.72
N GLY A 218 12.98 -23.11 -18.70
CA GLY A 218 13.85 -22.68 -19.81
C GLY A 218 13.87 -21.15 -20.00
N ILE A 219 13.63 -20.39 -18.92
CA ILE A 219 13.62 -18.93 -18.95
C ILE A 219 15.01 -18.41 -18.61
N ALA A 220 15.73 -17.95 -19.63
CA ALA A 220 17.12 -17.52 -19.50
C ALA A 220 17.27 -16.12 -18.89
N ALA A 221 16.35 -15.21 -19.18
CA ALA A 221 16.32 -13.85 -18.64
C ALA A 221 15.21 -13.75 -17.58
N PRO A 222 15.55 -13.42 -16.32
CA PRO A 222 14.53 -13.23 -15.29
C PRO A 222 13.63 -12.03 -15.61
N PRO A 223 12.41 -11.99 -15.07
CA PRO A 223 11.48 -10.88 -15.29
C PRO A 223 11.98 -9.61 -14.60
N HIS A 224 11.89 -8.48 -15.30
CA HIS A 224 12.30 -7.15 -14.81
C HIS A 224 11.17 -6.11 -14.93
N ARG A 225 10.16 -6.35 -15.77
CA ARG A 225 8.98 -5.49 -15.96
C ARG A 225 7.70 -6.28 -15.76
N TRP A 226 6.60 -5.58 -15.50
CA TRP A 226 5.29 -6.21 -15.35
C TRP A 226 4.86 -6.99 -16.60
N ASP A 227 5.23 -6.51 -17.79
CA ASP A 227 5.02 -7.19 -19.08
C ASP A 227 5.55 -8.63 -19.12
N ASP A 228 6.68 -8.89 -18.46
CA ASP A 228 7.34 -10.20 -18.51
C ASP A 228 6.46 -11.28 -17.86
N LEU A 229 5.59 -10.90 -16.92
CA LEU A 229 4.64 -11.82 -16.28
C LEU A 229 3.54 -12.32 -17.23
N ALA A 230 3.34 -11.66 -18.37
CA ALA A 230 2.41 -12.09 -19.42
C ALA A 230 3.01 -13.12 -20.38
N ASP A 231 4.29 -13.48 -20.26
CA ASP A 231 4.90 -14.52 -21.09
C ASP A 231 4.15 -15.86 -20.91
N PRO A 232 3.60 -16.48 -21.97
CA PRO A 232 2.82 -17.70 -21.89
C PRO A 232 3.60 -18.91 -21.33
N ARG A 233 4.94 -18.86 -21.30
CA ARG A 233 5.78 -19.86 -20.60
C ARG A 233 5.52 -19.90 -19.10
N TYR A 234 4.99 -18.81 -18.52
CA TYR A 234 4.54 -18.77 -17.13
C TYR A 234 3.13 -19.32 -16.92
N PHE A 235 2.51 -19.98 -17.91
CA PHE A 235 1.16 -20.52 -17.75
C PHE A 235 1.04 -21.44 -16.52
N ARG A 236 0.17 -21.07 -15.57
CA ARG A 236 -0.02 -21.72 -14.26
C ARG A 236 1.22 -21.73 -13.36
N GLN A 237 2.11 -20.76 -13.55
CA GLN A 237 3.33 -20.56 -12.75
C GLN A 237 3.34 -19.24 -11.98
N VAL A 238 2.39 -18.33 -12.23
CA VAL A 238 2.32 -17.03 -11.56
C VAL A 238 1.48 -17.12 -10.28
N GLY A 239 2.08 -16.81 -9.13
CA GLY A 239 1.38 -16.62 -7.87
C GLY A 239 0.80 -15.21 -7.77
N LEU A 240 -0.49 -15.08 -7.54
CA LEU A 240 -1.19 -13.80 -7.36
C LEU A 240 -2.02 -13.80 -6.08
N ALA A 241 -2.36 -12.62 -5.58
CA ALA A 241 -3.32 -12.46 -4.49
C ALA A 241 -4.57 -11.71 -4.95
N ASP A 242 -5.70 -11.95 -4.30
CA ASP A 242 -6.95 -11.24 -4.52
C ASP A 242 -6.79 -9.76 -4.10
N PRO A 243 -6.87 -8.80 -5.04
CA PRO A 243 -6.72 -7.38 -4.72
C PRO A 243 -7.89 -6.84 -3.89
N THR A 244 -9.01 -7.55 -3.79
CA THR A 244 -10.10 -7.20 -2.85
C THR A 244 -9.73 -7.50 -1.40
N LYS A 245 -8.73 -8.36 -1.17
CA LYS A 245 -8.24 -8.77 0.16
C LYS A 245 -6.88 -8.17 0.53
N SER A 246 -6.05 -7.84 -0.46
CA SER A 246 -4.72 -7.25 -0.24
C SER A 246 -4.58 -5.87 -0.88
N GLY A 247 -4.40 -4.84 -0.03
CA GLY A 247 -4.19 -3.47 -0.48
C GLY A 247 -2.88 -3.26 -1.26
N SER A 248 -1.80 -3.95 -0.85
CA SER A 248 -0.52 -3.87 -1.56
C SER A 248 -0.59 -4.49 -2.95
N VAL A 249 -1.30 -5.62 -3.11
CA VAL A 249 -1.49 -6.24 -4.42
C VAL A 249 -2.45 -5.43 -5.29
N ALA A 250 -3.48 -4.82 -4.69
CA ALA A 250 -4.31 -3.84 -5.41
C ALA A 250 -3.48 -2.67 -5.97
N LYS A 251 -2.50 -2.18 -5.19
CA LYS A 251 -1.56 -1.13 -5.65
C LYS A 251 -0.63 -1.63 -6.75
N ALA A 252 -0.12 -2.86 -6.67
CA ALA A 252 0.67 -3.44 -7.76
C ALA A 252 -0.13 -3.51 -9.07
N PHE A 253 -1.40 -3.95 -9.04
CA PHE A 253 -2.25 -3.93 -10.24
C PHE A 253 -2.55 -2.52 -10.76
N GLU A 254 -2.72 -1.53 -9.87
CA GLU A 254 -2.82 -0.12 -10.28
C GLU A 254 -1.57 0.34 -11.02
N LEU A 255 -0.38 0.02 -10.50
CA LEU A 255 0.89 0.41 -11.10
C LEU A 255 1.14 -0.24 -12.46
N ILE A 256 0.66 -1.47 -12.68
CA ILE A 256 0.66 -2.11 -14.01
C ILE A 256 -0.14 -1.25 -15.01
N VAL A 257 -1.36 -0.87 -14.64
CA VAL A 257 -2.22 -0.05 -15.51
C VAL A 257 -1.60 1.32 -15.72
N HIS A 258 -1.08 1.94 -14.66
CA HIS A 258 -0.44 3.25 -14.71
C HIS A 258 0.79 3.27 -15.61
N GLN A 259 1.63 2.23 -15.54
CA GLN A 259 2.78 2.09 -16.43
C GLN A 259 2.34 1.99 -17.89
N LYS A 260 1.26 1.27 -18.21
CA LYS A 260 0.73 1.20 -19.57
C LYS A 260 0.12 2.49 -20.07
N MET A 261 -0.52 3.25 -19.20
CA MET A 261 -0.94 4.62 -19.52
C MET A 261 0.26 5.50 -19.86
N HIS A 262 1.37 5.35 -19.13
CA HIS A 262 2.60 6.08 -19.40
C HIS A 262 3.22 5.67 -20.73
N ASP A 263 3.41 4.38 -20.96
CA ASP A 263 3.95 3.81 -22.19
C ASP A 263 3.14 4.29 -23.42
N ALA A 264 1.81 4.28 -23.34
CA ALA A 264 0.93 4.71 -24.42
C ALA A 264 1.03 6.21 -24.73
N VAL A 265 1.07 7.06 -23.69
CA VAL A 265 1.27 8.50 -23.85
C VAL A 265 2.64 8.81 -24.45
N ARG A 266 3.70 8.13 -24.01
CA ARG A 266 5.05 8.27 -24.60
C ARG A 266 5.08 7.81 -26.06
N ALA A 267 4.42 6.68 -26.38
CA ALA A 267 4.30 6.17 -27.74
C ALA A 267 3.50 7.12 -28.66
N ALA A 268 2.56 7.89 -28.12
CA ALA A 268 1.86 8.95 -28.84
C ALA A 268 2.71 10.23 -29.05
N GLY A 269 3.96 10.25 -28.60
CA GLY A 269 4.93 11.31 -28.88
C GLY A 269 5.05 12.41 -27.83
N PHE A 270 4.39 12.28 -26.67
CA PHE A 270 4.48 13.27 -25.59
C PHE A 270 5.75 13.08 -24.76
N SER A 271 6.54 14.15 -24.56
CA SER A 271 7.66 14.19 -23.60
C SER A 271 7.17 14.39 -22.16
N GLU A 272 8.01 14.12 -21.14
CA GLU A 272 7.63 14.37 -19.74
C GLU A 272 7.18 15.82 -19.50
N ASP A 273 7.91 16.80 -20.04
CA ASP A 273 7.55 18.22 -19.92
C ASP A 273 6.17 18.53 -20.54
N GLN A 274 5.86 17.90 -21.67
CA GLN A 274 4.55 18.05 -22.32
C GLN A 274 3.44 17.37 -21.51
N ILE A 275 3.71 16.21 -20.91
CA ILE A 275 2.78 15.52 -20.02
C ILE A 275 2.48 16.38 -18.79
N GLU A 276 3.51 16.95 -18.15
CA GLU A 276 3.33 17.84 -17.01
C GLU A 276 2.53 19.10 -17.37
N ALA A 277 2.83 19.72 -18.51
CA ALA A 277 2.07 20.86 -18.99
C ALA A 277 0.59 20.50 -19.24
N ALA A 278 0.34 19.38 -19.92
CA ALA A 278 -1.02 18.90 -20.17
C ALA A 278 -1.79 18.65 -18.86
N GLU A 279 -1.18 17.99 -17.87
CA GLU A 279 -1.84 17.74 -16.58
C GLU A 279 -2.15 19.02 -15.81
N ARG A 280 -1.27 20.04 -15.84
CA ARG A 280 -1.56 21.36 -15.25
C ARG A 280 -2.72 22.06 -15.94
N ASP A 281 -2.72 22.08 -17.27
CA ASP A 281 -3.75 22.76 -18.07
C ASP A 281 -5.12 22.07 -17.91
N ILE A 282 -5.14 20.74 -17.81
CA ILE A 282 -6.35 19.97 -17.49
C ILE A 282 -6.85 20.30 -16.08
N ALA A 283 -5.97 20.36 -15.09
CA ALA A 283 -6.36 20.73 -13.73
C ALA A 283 -6.97 22.15 -13.67
N ALA A 284 -6.39 23.11 -14.40
CA ALA A 284 -6.93 24.47 -14.51
C ALA A 284 -8.29 24.52 -15.24
N PHE A 285 -8.44 23.74 -16.32
CA PHE A 285 -9.71 23.59 -17.03
C PHE A 285 -10.80 23.01 -16.13
N GLN A 286 -10.49 21.95 -15.39
CA GLN A 286 -11.43 21.30 -14.47
C GLN A 286 -11.83 22.21 -13.31
N ALA A 287 -10.90 23.04 -12.81
CA ALA A 287 -11.19 24.00 -11.76
C ALA A 287 -12.09 25.17 -12.22
N SER A 288 -11.99 25.56 -13.50
CA SER A 288 -12.77 26.67 -14.08
C SER A 288 -14.09 26.24 -14.71
N THR A 289 -14.27 24.95 -15.01
CA THR A 289 -15.45 24.42 -15.71
C THR A 289 -16.33 23.62 -14.76
N SER A 290 -17.38 24.26 -14.25
CA SER A 290 -18.38 23.59 -13.41
C SER A 290 -19.08 22.47 -14.18
N GLY A 291 -19.06 21.26 -13.63
CA GLY A 291 -19.73 20.09 -14.21
C GLY A 291 -19.01 19.40 -15.37
N ALA A 292 -17.72 19.72 -15.62
CA ALA A 292 -16.92 19.02 -16.61
C ALA A 292 -16.95 17.49 -16.40
N LYS A 293 -17.17 16.74 -17.49
CA LYS A 293 -17.20 15.27 -17.43
C LYS A 293 -15.79 14.70 -17.29
N ARG A 294 -15.68 13.49 -16.73
CA ARG A 294 -14.40 12.76 -16.73
C ARG A 294 -13.95 12.50 -18.17
N GLY A 295 -12.72 12.90 -18.49
CA GLY A 295 -12.15 12.80 -19.84
C GLY A 295 -12.42 14.03 -20.71
N GLU A 296 -13.26 14.96 -20.25
CA GLU A 296 -13.42 16.24 -20.92
C GLU A 296 -12.17 17.10 -20.71
N VAL A 297 -11.53 17.48 -21.81
CA VAL A 297 -10.30 18.26 -21.85
C VAL A 297 -10.39 19.32 -22.96
N PRO A 298 -9.60 20.41 -22.88
CA PRO A 298 -9.45 21.36 -23.98
C PRO A 298 -9.06 20.66 -25.29
N GLU A 299 -9.51 21.20 -26.43
CA GLU A 299 -9.28 20.61 -27.76
C GLU A 299 -7.81 20.22 -28.03
N PRO A 300 -6.80 21.06 -27.71
CA PRO A 300 -5.39 20.71 -27.95
C PRO A 300 -4.91 19.48 -27.17
N LEU A 301 -5.59 19.12 -26.07
CA LEU A 301 -5.22 18.02 -25.19
C LEU A 301 -6.02 16.74 -25.46
N ARG A 302 -6.89 16.72 -26.48
CA ARG A 302 -7.68 15.53 -26.83
C ARG A 302 -6.82 14.34 -27.25
N ALA A 303 -5.76 14.56 -28.04
CA ALA A 303 -4.86 13.49 -28.46
C ALA A 303 -4.12 12.87 -27.27
N TYR A 304 -3.68 13.72 -26.33
CA TYR A 304 -3.08 13.30 -25.07
C TYR A 304 -4.06 12.47 -24.23
N GLN A 305 -5.28 12.97 -24.05
CA GLN A 305 -6.32 12.28 -23.30
C GLN A 305 -6.69 10.93 -23.94
N GLN A 306 -6.77 10.85 -25.27
CA GLN A 306 -7.04 9.59 -25.97
C GLN A 306 -5.91 8.58 -25.79
N ALA A 307 -4.64 9.00 -25.88
CA ALA A 307 -3.51 8.10 -25.65
C ALA A 307 -3.50 7.53 -24.22
N LEU A 308 -3.86 8.36 -23.25
CA LEU A 308 -4.03 7.98 -21.85
C LEU A 308 -5.15 6.94 -21.68
N GLU A 309 -6.30 7.14 -22.33
CA GLU A 309 -7.43 6.19 -22.27
C GLU A 309 -7.09 4.85 -22.95
N ASN A 310 -6.39 4.88 -24.09
CA ASN A 310 -5.91 3.66 -24.74
C ASN A 310 -4.95 2.88 -23.83
N GLY A 311 -4.01 3.57 -23.18
CA GLY A 311 -3.07 2.93 -22.26
C GLY A 311 -3.73 2.33 -21.01
N PHE A 312 -4.90 2.84 -20.60
CA PHE A 312 -5.70 2.20 -19.55
C PHE A 312 -6.25 0.84 -20.01
N GLU A 313 -6.75 0.76 -21.24
CA GLU A 313 -7.22 -0.50 -21.83
C GLU A 313 -6.06 -1.50 -22.02
N ASP A 314 -4.90 -1.02 -22.51
CA ASP A 314 -3.67 -1.83 -22.61
C ASP A 314 -3.22 -2.34 -21.24
N GLY A 315 -3.35 -1.51 -20.20
CA GLY A 315 -3.11 -1.87 -18.81
C GLY A 315 -4.00 -3.02 -18.34
N LEU A 316 -5.31 -2.92 -18.56
CA LEU A 316 -6.25 -3.99 -18.21
C LEU A 316 -5.99 -5.27 -19.03
N ALA A 317 -5.61 -5.15 -20.30
CA ALA A 317 -5.23 -6.28 -21.14
C ALA A 317 -3.95 -6.98 -20.64
N LEU A 318 -2.98 -6.23 -20.12
CA LEU A 318 -1.80 -6.81 -19.48
C LEU A 318 -2.17 -7.54 -18.19
N VAL A 319 -2.97 -6.90 -17.32
CA VAL A 319 -3.48 -7.52 -16.09
C VAL A 319 -4.24 -8.82 -16.39
N GLN A 320 -5.06 -8.84 -17.45
CA GLN A 320 -5.76 -10.03 -17.92
C GLN A 320 -4.77 -11.13 -18.34
N SER A 321 -3.73 -10.79 -19.10
CA SER A 321 -2.72 -11.75 -19.57
C SER A 321 -1.93 -12.36 -18.39
N ILE A 322 -1.58 -11.55 -17.39
CA ILE A 322 -0.95 -12.02 -16.14
C ILE A 322 -1.92 -12.94 -15.37
N GLY A 323 -3.20 -12.54 -15.27
CA GLY A 323 -4.25 -13.36 -14.68
C GLY A 323 -4.47 -14.70 -15.40
N ALA A 324 -4.27 -14.74 -16.72
CA ALA A 324 -4.34 -15.96 -17.51
C ALA A 324 -3.17 -16.93 -17.25
N ASN A 325 -2.01 -16.39 -16.85
CA ASN A 325 -0.86 -17.19 -16.39
C ASN A 325 -0.96 -17.60 -14.91
N ALA A 326 -1.94 -17.08 -14.17
CA ALA A 326 -2.09 -17.33 -12.75
C ALA A 326 -2.26 -18.83 -12.43
N ARG A 327 -1.47 -19.30 -11.47
CA ARG A 327 -1.66 -20.61 -10.84
C ARG A 327 -2.84 -20.59 -9.88
N TYR A 328 -2.96 -19.50 -9.11
CA TYR A 328 -3.98 -19.29 -8.08
C TYR A 328 -4.12 -17.79 -7.77
N PHE A 329 -5.16 -17.46 -7.01
CA PHE A 329 -5.28 -16.20 -6.27
C PHE A 329 -5.42 -16.52 -4.78
N THR A 330 -4.45 -16.12 -3.96
CA THR A 330 -4.50 -16.24 -2.49
C THR A 330 -5.20 -15.04 -1.85
N ASP A 331 -5.70 -15.15 -0.63
CA ASP A 331 -6.27 -14.03 0.12
C ASP A 331 -5.19 -13.14 0.79
N SER A 332 -3.92 -13.57 0.79
CA SER A 332 -2.81 -12.87 1.44
C SER A 332 -1.68 -12.52 0.47
N GLY A 333 -1.31 -11.24 0.42
CA GLY A 333 -0.18 -10.75 -0.39
C GLY A 333 1.20 -11.28 0.07
N SER A 334 1.35 -11.68 1.34
CA SER A 334 2.62 -12.26 1.84
C SER A 334 2.80 -13.72 1.46
N LYS A 335 1.71 -14.44 1.12
CA LYS A 335 1.79 -15.85 0.72
C LYS A 335 2.45 -16.05 -0.65
N VAL A 336 2.31 -15.09 -1.56
CA VAL A 336 2.93 -15.18 -2.90
C VAL A 336 4.46 -15.31 -2.81
N PRO A 337 5.21 -14.43 -2.12
CA PRO A 337 6.64 -14.64 -1.90
C PRO A 337 6.99 -15.97 -1.24
N ILE A 338 6.19 -16.42 -0.27
CA ILE A 338 6.44 -17.70 0.43
C ILE A 338 6.39 -18.85 -0.58
N ASP A 339 5.32 -18.94 -1.36
CA ASP A 339 5.14 -20.01 -2.34
C ASP A 339 6.18 -19.95 -3.47
N VAL A 340 6.57 -18.74 -3.90
CA VAL A 340 7.66 -18.57 -4.86
C VAL A 340 8.98 -19.06 -4.26
N SER A 341 9.29 -18.71 -3.02
CA SER A 341 10.52 -19.18 -2.35
C SER A 341 10.58 -20.71 -2.19
N MET A 342 9.43 -21.36 -2.00
CA MET A 342 9.32 -22.82 -1.91
C MET A 342 9.30 -23.52 -3.28
N GLY A 343 9.17 -22.75 -4.37
CA GLY A 343 9.09 -23.27 -5.74
C GLY A 343 7.69 -23.75 -6.16
N ASP A 344 6.66 -23.52 -5.34
CA ASP A 344 5.25 -23.84 -5.66
C ASP A 344 4.70 -22.95 -6.79
N ALA A 345 5.23 -21.73 -6.90
CA ALA A 345 5.07 -20.82 -8.03
C ALA A 345 6.45 -20.42 -8.55
N ALA A 346 6.58 -20.13 -9.85
CA ALA A 346 7.86 -19.69 -10.42
C ALA A 346 8.09 -18.20 -10.23
N VAL A 347 7.02 -17.41 -10.28
CA VAL A 347 7.06 -15.96 -10.25
C VAL A 347 5.80 -15.41 -9.59
N GLY A 348 5.85 -14.19 -9.06
CA GLY A 348 4.69 -13.49 -8.55
C GLY A 348 4.97 -12.01 -8.32
N MET A 349 3.94 -11.26 -7.96
CA MET A 349 4.08 -9.85 -7.57
C MET A 349 4.14 -9.72 -6.05
N ALA A 350 4.93 -8.77 -5.57
CA ALA A 350 5.10 -8.51 -4.15
C ALA A 350 5.40 -7.04 -3.88
N ILE A 351 5.02 -6.58 -2.69
CA ILE A 351 5.61 -5.40 -2.09
C ILE A 351 7.02 -5.74 -1.59
N ASP A 352 7.92 -4.78 -1.68
CA ASP A 352 9.36 -4.97 -1.52
C ASP A 352 9.76 -5.67 -0.23
N PHE A 353 9.25 -5.25 0.93
CA PHE A 353 9.65 -5.83 2.21
C PHE A 353 9.18 -7.27 2.38
N TYR A 354 8.03 -7.68 1.80
CA TYR A 354 7.65 -9.09 1.76
C TYR A 354 8.60 -9.89 0.86
N GLY A 355 8.92 -9.35 -0.33
CA GLY A 355 9.84 -9.99 -1.27
C GLY A 355 11.24 -10.14 -0.70
N ARG A 356 11.84 -9.06 -0.20
CA ARG A 356 13.19 -9.01 0.37
C ARG A 356 13.31 -9.86 1.64
N TYR A 357 12.34 -9.78 2.55
CA TYR A 357 12.35 -10.62 3.76
C TYR A 357 12.32 -12.10 3.40
N GLN A 358 11.45 -12.49 2.46
CA GLN A 358 11.35 -13.90 2.08
C GLN A 358 12.55 -14.35 1.24
N ALA A 359 13.15 -13.47 0.43
CA ALA A 359 14.36 -13.77 -0.35
C ALA A 359 15.53 -14.11 0.59
N GLN A 360 15.71 -13.34 1.67
CA GLN A 360 16.72 -13.62 2.70
C GLN A 360 16.54 -15.01 3.35
N ASN A 361 15.30 -15.43 3.55
CA ASN A 361 14.98 -16.72 4.17
C ASN A 361 14.85 -17.87 3.14
N SER A 362 15.08 -17.60 1.86
CA SER A 362 14.94 -18.59 0.78
C SER A 362 16.16 -19.49 0.61
N ALA A 363 17.28 -19.16 1.26
CA ALA A 363 18.52 -19.92 1.11
C ALA A 363 18.35 -21.36 1.62
N GLY A 364 18.69 -22.33 0.76
CA GLY A 364 18.66 -23.75 1.14
C GLY A 364 19.80 -24.11 2.11
N PRO A 365 19.87 -25.38 2.56
CA PRO A 365 21.01 -25.87 3.34
C PRO A 365 22.37 -25.70 2.65
N ASP A 366 22.38 -25.55 1.32
CA ASP A 366 23.56 -25.26 0.51
C ASP A 366 23.97 -23.78 0.50
N GLY A 367 23.26 -22.93 1.23
CA GLY A 367 23.52 -21.49 1.36
C GLY A 367 23.20 -20.68 0.10
N ARG A 368 22.62 -21.31 -0.94
CA ARG A 368 22.27 -20.64 -2.18
C ARG A 368 20.87 -20.04 -2.09
N GLU A 369 20.76 -18.75 -2.43
CA GLU A 369 19.48 -18.08 -2.58
C GLU A 369 18.61 -18.79 -3.63
N ARG A 370 17.32 -18.93 -3.34
CA ARG A 370 16.35 -19.58 -4.24
C ARG A 370 15.39 -18.59 -4.85
N MET A 371 15.13 -17.48 -4.16
CA MET A 371 14.22 -16.45 -4.61
C MET A 371 14.89 -15.08 -4.60
N VAL A 372 14.59 -14.29 -5.62
CA VAL A 372 15.01 -12.90 -5.75
C VAL A 372 13.77 -12.01 -5.78
N TYR A 373 13.88 -10.81 -5.21
CA TYR A 373 12.96 -9.71 -5.42
C TYR A 373 13.63 -8.65 -6.30
N VAL A 374 12.91 -8.13 -7.30
CA VAL A 374 13.33 -6.99 -8.10
C VAL A 374 12.20 -5.96 -8.18
N PRO A 375 12.47 -4.65 -8.04
CA PRO A 375 11.45 -3.64 -8.36
C PRO A 375 11.08 -3.73 -9.83
N ALA A 376 9.81 -3.43 -10.16
CA ALA A 376 9.40 -3.39 -11.57
C ALA A 376 10.01 -2.16 -12.25
N ALA A 377 10.92 -2.38 -13.20
CA ALA A 377 11.67 -1.31 -13.86
C ALA A 377 10.73 -0.31 -14.56
N GLY A 378 10.82 0.96 -14.15
CA GLY A 378 9.96 2.04 -14.65
C GLY A 378 8.47 1.79 -14.47
N GLY A 379 8.07 0.94 -13.51
CA GLY A 379 6.70 0.49 -13.30
C GLY A 379 6.28 0.46 -11.83
N THR A 380 7.08 1.02 -10.94
CA THR A 380 6.77 1.14 -9.52
C THR A 380 6.83 2.58 -9.08
N SER A 381 5.85 3.01 -8.30
CA SER A 381 5.98 4.23 -7.50
C SER A 381 6.70 3.94 -6.19
N VAL A 382 7.09 5.01 -5.51
CA VAL A 382 7.72 4.96 -4.19
C VAL A 382 6.75 5.55 -3.18
N SER A 383 5.82 4.71 -2.72
CA SER A 383 4.80 5.11 -1.75
C SER A 383 5.35 5.08 -0.33
N CYS A 384 4.85 5.96 0.54
CA CYS A 384 5.23 5.96 1.95
C CYS A 384 4.20 5.21 2.82
N ASP A 385 4.68 4.69 3.95
CA ASP A 385 3.84 4.24 5.04
C ASP A 385 3.82 5.32 6.13
N PRO A 386 2.66 5.93 6.42
CA PRO A 386 2.63 7.10 7.27
C PRO A 386 2.42 6.86 8.77
N ILE A 387 2.59 7.94 9.53
CA ILE A 387 2.17 8.10 10.93
C ILE A 387 1.35 9.40 11.05
N SER A 388 0.28 9.39 11.83
CA SER A 388 -0.59 10.54 12.08
C SER A 388 -1.03 10.62 13.55
N LEU A 389 -1.21 11.84 14.05
CA LEU A 389 -1.79 12.12 15.35
C LEU A 389 -3.32 12.12 15.27
N LEU A 390 -3.97 11.43 16.20
CA LEU A 390 -5.43 11.39 16.28
C LEU A 390 -5.99 12.58 17.04
N ARG A 391 -7.18 13.03 16.64
CA ARG A 391 -7.91 14.11 17.30
C ARG A 391 -8.27 13.71 18.72
N GLY A 392 -8.04 14.60 19.67
CA GLY A 392 -8.28 14.38 21.08
C GLY A 392 -7.40 13.27 21.65
N ALA A 393 -6.14 13.15 21.19
CA ALA A 393 -5.15 12.23 21.73
C ALA A 393 -4.92 12.50 23.24
N PRO A 394 -5.26 11.56 24.15
CA PRO A 394 -5.11 11.78 25.60
C PRO A 394 -3.68 12.07 26.06
N ASN A 395 -2.68 11.56 25.35
CA ASN A 395 -1.26 11.65 25.68
C ASN A 395 -0.47 12.44 24.61
N ARG A 396 -1.07 13.52 24.07
CA ARG A 396 -0.54 14.30 22.92
C ARG A 396 0.97 14.55 22.97
N GLN A 397 1.50 15.07 24.07
CA GLN A 397 2.92 15.42 24.16
C GLN A 397 3.83 14.20 23.97
N THR A 398 3.50 13.07 24.60
CA THR A 398 4.24 11.82 24.46
C THR A 398 4.05 11.23 23.06
N ALA A 399 2.86 11.40 22.47
CA ALA A 399 2.57 10.98 21.12
C ALA A 399 3.39 11.73 20.07
N LEU A 400 3.52 13.06 20.21
CA LEU A 400 4.40 13.88 19.36
C LEU A 400 5.86 13.44 19.45
N ARG A 401 6.34 13.07 20.64
CA ARG A 401 7.70 12.51 20.82
C ARG A 401 7.87 11.16 20.13
N PHE A 402 6.83 10.34 20.07
CA PHE A 402 6.88 9.10 19.29
C PHE A 402 6.97 9.38 17.80
N ILE A 403 6.21 10.35 17.29
CA ILE A 403 6.30 10.80 15.89
C ILE A 403 7.70 11.36 15.60
N GLU A 404 8.26 12.20 16.49
CA GLU A 404 9.64 12.70 16.41
C GLU A 404 10.63 11.55 16.32
N PHE A 405 10.54 10.57 17.22
CA PHE A 405 11.42 9.40 17.23
C PHE A 405 11.33 8.62 15.92
N VAL A 406 10.12 8.30 15.45
CA VAL A 406 9.89 7.53 14.22
C VAL A 406 10.51 8.22 12.99
N LEU A 407 10.44 9.55 12.92
CA LEU A 407 10.99 10.35 11.81
C LEU A 407 12.48 10.70 11.99
N SER A 408 13.03 10.53 13.19
CA SER A 408 14.44 10.79 13.49
C SER A 408 15.36 9.76 12.85
N GLU A 409 16.65 10.09 12.77
CA GLU A 409 17.69 9.13 12.36
C GLU A 409 17.63 7.83 13.19
N ASP A 410 17.40 7.91 14.51
CA ASP A 410 17.32 6.74 15.40
C ASP A 410 16.17 5.80 15.03
N GLY A 411 14.98 6.35 14.74
CA GLY A 411 13.82 5.56 14.31
C GLY A 411 14.03 4.96 12.92
N GLN A 412 14.66 5.70 12.01
CA GLN A 412 14.93 5.23 10.66
C GLN A 412 15.91 4.06 10.59
N ARG A 413 16.89 4.00 11.50
CA ARG A 413 17.84 2.87 11.58
C ARG A 413 17.13 1.53 11.74
N LEU A 414 16.03 1.49 12.50
CA LEU A 414 15.27 0.26 12.76
C LEU A 414 14.74 -0.40 11.47
N TRP A 415 14.42 0.40 10.46
CA TRP A 415 13.83 -0.12 9.23
C TRP A 415 14.79 -1.00 8.41
N THR A 416 16.06 -0.60 8.34
CA THR A 416 17.02 -1.19 7.39
C THR A 416 18.19 -1.90 8.05
N TYR A 417 18.54 -1.58 9.29
CA TYR A 417 19.73 -2.16 9.91
C TYR A 417 19.58 -3.65 10.22
N LYS A 418 20.72 -4.34 10.23
CA LYS A 418 20.79 -5.73 10.69
C LYS A 418 20.57 -5.81 12.21
N PRO A 419 19.88 -6.85 12.72
CA PRO A 419 19.73 -7.07 14.16
C PRO A 419 21.08 -7.10 14.88
N GLY A 420 21.16 -6.45 16.04
CA GLY A 420 22.35 -6.40 16.88
C GLY A 420 23.38 -5.32 16.50
N THR A 421 23.17 -4.58 15.41
CA THR A 421 23.99 -3.41 15.09
C THR A 421 23.72 -2.24 16.05
N PRO A 422 24.70 -1.35 16.29
CA PRO A 422 24.50 -0.19 17.16
C PRO A 422 23.33 0.71 16.71
N GLY A 423 22.34 0.89 17.59
CA GLY A 423 21.15 1.70 17.33
C GLY A 423 20.17 1.11 16.32
N GLY A 424 20.43 -0.10 15.80
CA GLY A 424 19.52 -0.85 14.95
C GLY A 424 18.54 -1.71 15.74
N PRO A 425 17.78 -2.60 15.06
CA PRO A 425 16.87 -3.52 15.72
C PRO A 425 17.62 -4.55 16.57
N GLU A 426 16.96 -5.09 17.58
CA GLU A 426 17.51 -6.10 18.49
C GLU A 426 17.26 -7.53 18.02
N LYS A 427 16.04 -7.81 17.57
CA LYS A 427 15.57 -9.18 17.34
C LYS A 427 15.22 -9.45 15.89
N TYR A 428 14.56 -8.52 15.22
CA TYR A 428 14.00 -8.72 13.88
C TYR A 428 14.61 -7.75 12.87
N ALA A 429 15.06 -8.28 11.73
CA ALA A 429 15.40 -7.45 10.58
C ALA A 429 14.09 -7.00 9.92
N LEU A 430 13.79 -5.70 9.93
CA LEU A 430 12.53 -5.19 9.38
C LEU A 430 12.54 -5.12 7.84
N ARG A 431 13.73 -5.00 7.22
CA ARG A 431 13.94 -5.05 5.75
C ARG A 431 13.09 -4.04 4.97
N ARG A 432 12.94 -2.84 5.53
CA ARG A 432 12.24 -1.72 4.88
C ARG A 432 13.19 -0.57 4.59
N LEU A 433 12.80 0.28 3.64
CA LEU A 433 13.62 1.38 3.16
C LEU A 433 13.31 2.66 3.94
N PRO A 434 14.29 3.25 4.65
CA PRO A 434 14.11 4.52 5.35
C PRO A 434 13.63 5.59 4.39
N ILE A 435 12.81 6.52 4.86
CA ILE A 435 12.30 7.60 4.02
C ILE A 435 13.28 8.79 3.91
N ARG A 436 14.24 8.90 4.84
CA ARG A 436 15.11 10.09 4.91
C ARG A 436 16.20 10.07 3.84
N ARG A 437 16.47 11.24 3.24
CA ARG A 437 17.46 11.46 2.18
C ARG A 437 18.88 11.13 2.58
N ASP A 438 19.22 11.29 3.87
CA ASP A 438 20.52 11.04 4.46
C ASP A 438 20.90 9.56 4.61
N PHE A 439 19.98 8.64 4.26
CA PHE A 439 20.28 7.21 4.12
C PHE A 439 20.75 6.81 2.72
N TYR A 440 20.73 7.69 1.73
CA TYR A 440 20.95 7.35 0.32
C TYR A 440 22.06 8.19 -0.35
N PRO A 441 22.71 7.69 -1.42
CA PRO A 441 23.78 8.40 -2.12
C PRO A 441 23.38 9.82 -2.53
N SER A 442 24.27 10.80 -2.40
CA SER A 442 23.98 12.20 -2.70
C SER A 442 25.21 12.95 -3.20
N THR A 443 24.99 13.96 -4.03
CA THR A 443 26.04 14.92 -4.43
C THR A 443 26.38 15.90 -3.30
N ASN A 444 25.49 16.04 -2.29
CA ASN A 444 25.76 16.83 -1.10
C ASN A 444 26.75 16.08 -0.17
N PRO A 445 27.93 16.64 0.16
CA PRO A 445 28.95 15.96 0.95
C PRO A 445 28.50 15.51 2.35
N ALA A 446 27.68 16.31 3.04
CA ALA A 446 27.21 15.98 4.39
C ALA A 446 26.23 14.80 4.37
N ILE A 447 25.31 14.80 3.39
CA ILE A 447 24.34 13.72 3.16
C ILE A 447 25.07 12.45 2.70
N GLN A 448 26.04 12.57 1.80
CA GLN A 448 26.85 11.44 1.36
C GLN A 448 27.62 10.80 2.53
N ALA A 449 28.21 11.62 3.41
CA ALA A 449 28.88 11.12 4.60
C ALA A 449 27.89 10.41 5.55
N ALA A 450 26.65 10.89 5.68
CA ALA A 450 25.61 10.21 6.44
C ALA A 450 25.24 8.86 5.81
N HIS A 451 24.98 8.82 4.51
CA HIS A 451 24.68 7.59 3.78
C HIS A 451 25.77 6.52 3.99
N LEU A 452 27.04 6.88 3.85
CA LEU A 452 28.15 5.94 4.05
C LEU A 452 28.20 5.39 5.48
N ARG A 453 27.86 6.21 6.50
CA ARG A 453 27.72 5.74 7.89
C ARG A 453 26.56 4.78 8.06
N HIS A 454 25.46 4.95 7.32
CA HIS A 454 24.30 4.08 7.42
C HIS A 454 24.46 2.77 6.65
N ALA A 455 25.00 2.83 5.44
CA ALA A 455 25.13 1.71 4.52
C ALA A 455 25.92 0.53 5.12
N GLN A 456 26.90 0.80 5.98
CA GLN A 456 27.70 -0.26 6.64
C GLN A 456 26.88 -1.19 7.56
N PHE A 457 25.74 -0.73 8.07
CA PHE A 457 24.87 -1.48 8.98
C PHE A 457 23.58 -1.99 8.32
N ALA A 458 23.25 -1.46 7.14
CA ALA A 458 22.06 -1.82 6.40
C ALA A 458 22.07 -3.30 5.99
N ALA A 459 20.88 -3.91 6.01
CA ALA A 459 20.69 -5.30 5.61
C ALA A 459 20.65 -5.46 4.08
N ASP A 460 20.25 -4.40 3.38
CA ASP A 460 20.23 -4.28 1.92
C ASP A 460 21.28 -3.27 1.45
N ASP A 461 21.76 -3.39 0.21
CA ASP A 461 22.60 -2.37 -0.41
C ASP A 461 21.73 -1.17 -0.79
N ILE A 462 21.48 -0.30 0.18
CA ILE A 462 20.65 0.91 0.02
C ILE A 462 21.27 1.95 -0.93
N GLY A 463 22.52 1.76 -1.38
CA GLY A 463 23.13 2.60 -2.41
C GLY A 463 22.91 2.09 -3.84
N HIS A 464 22.42 0.86 -4.00
CA HIS A 464 22.17 0.28 -5.32
C HIS A 464 20.95 0.93 -5.98
N PRO A 465 20.99 1.28 -7.29
CA PRO A 465 19.86 1.95 -7.97
C PRO A 465 18.53 1.19 -7.92
N ASP A 466 18.55 -0.14 -7.86
CA ASP A 466 17.36 -0.99 -7.72
C ASP A 466 16.82 -1.10 -6.26
N VAL A 467 17.50 -0.46 -5.30
CA VAL A 467 17.11 -0.43 -3.88
C VAL A 467 16.87 0.99 -3.42
N ASP A 468 17.66 1.95 -3.89
CA ASP A 468 17.54 3.37 -3.59
C ASP A 468 16.19 3.93 -4.09
N PRO A 469 15.27 4.30 -3.17
CA PRO A 469 13.98 4.86 -3.52
C PRO A 469 14.08 6.19 -4.28
N TYR A 470 15.15 6.98 -4.08
CA TYR A 470 15.33 8.24 -4.81
C TYR A 470 15.77 7.99 -6.25
N ALA A 471 16.61 6.98 -6.50
CA ALA A 471 16.95 6.55 -7.86
C ALA A 471 15.73 5.94 -8.58
N LEU A 472 14.99 5.05 -7.90
CA LEU A 472 13.77 4.46 -8.46
C LEU A 472 12.71 5.52 -8.82
N ALA A 473 12.60 6.57 -8.00
CA ALA A 473 11.69 7.67 -8.23
C ALA A 473 11.98 8.46 -9.53
N GLU A 474 13.21 8.45 -10.04
CA GLU A 474 13.57 9.13 -11.31
C GLU A 474 12.98 8.43 -12.54
N HIS A 475 12.59 7.16 -12.42
CA HIS A 475 12.18 6.32 -13.54
C HIS A 475 10.66 6.14 -13.67
N PHE A 476 9.86 6.61 -12.70
CA PHE A 476 8.40 6.47 -12.72
C PHE A 476 7.71 7.55 -11.90
N VAL A 477 6.87 8.37 -12.54
CA VAL A 477 6.08 9.43 -11.89
C VAL A 477 4.61 9.01 -11.77
N TYR A 478 4.12 8.88 -10.54
CA TYR A 478 2.71 8.59 -10.25
C TYR A 478 1.81 9.81 -10.45
N ARG A 479 0.85 9.72 -11.37
CA ARG A 479 -0.13 10.78 -11.66
C ARG A 479 -1.52 10.42 -11.16
N ARG A 480 -1.94 10.99 -10.02
CA ARG A 480 -3.23 10.66 -9.38
C ARG A 480 -4.44 10.70 -10.32
N ARG A 481 -4.49 11.63 -11.29
CA ARG A 481 -5.59 11.74 -12.27
C ARG A 481 -5.75 10.47 -13.12
N TRP A 482 -4.67 9.75 -13.38
CA TRP A 482 -4.63 8.63 -14.31
C TRP A 482 -5.33 7.40 -13.74
N THR A 483 -5.05 7.04 -12.49
CA THR A 483 -5.56 5.79 -11.89
C THR A 483 -6.11 5.94 -10.47
N GLY A 484 -5.92 7.09 -9.81
CA GLY A 484 -6.22 7.24 -8.38
C GLY A 484 -7.70 7.08 -8.05
N GLU A 485 -8.61 7.52 -8.92
CA GLU A 485 -10.06 7.30 -8.75
C GLU A 485 -10.51 5.91 -9.25
N HIS A 486 -9.67 5.23 -10.03
CA HIS A 486 -9.90 3.87 -10.54
C HIS A 486 -9.46 2.79 -9.55
N PHE A 487 -8.72 3.13 -8.50
CA PHE A 487 -8.17 2.16 -7.54
C PHE A 487 -9.22 1.20 -6.97
N GLY A 488 -10.38 1.70 -6.56
CA GLY A 488 -11.49 0.87 -6.06
C GLY A 488 -12.05 -0.06 -7.13
N PHE A 489 -12.24 0.45 -8.34
CA PHE A 489 -12.70 -0.30 -9.51
C PHE A 489 -11.72 -1.41 -9.91
N LEU A 490 -10.41 -1.13 -9.89
CA LEU A 490 -9.38 -2.08 -10.30
C LEU A 490 -9.43 -3.38 -9.48
N ARG A 491 -9.73 -3.28 -8.19
CA ARG A 491 -9.90 -4.46 -7.31
C ARG A 491 -11.06 -5.34 -7.77
N GLU A 492 -12.17 -4.73 -8.17
CA GLU A 492 -13.40 -5.40 -8.57
C GLU A 492 -13.29 -5.99 -9.97
N ILE A 493 -12.73 -5.24 -10.93
CA ILE A 493 -12.58 -5.73 -12.30
C ILE A 493 -11.58 -6.87 -12.39
N VAL A 494 -10.46 -6.83 -11.66
CA VAL A 494 -9.51 -7.96 -11.59
C VAL A 494 -10.21 -9.20 -11.06
N ARG A 495 -11.07 -9.06 -10.04
CA ARG A 495 -11.86 -10.17 -9.52
C ARG A 495 -12.80 -10.76 -10.57
N ALA A 496 -13.62 -9.94 -11.22
CA ALA A 496 -14.54 -10.43 -12.25
C ALA A 496 -13.80 -11.06 -13.45
N MET A 497 -12.73 -10.40 -13.91
CA MET A 497 -11.97 -10.75 -15.12
C MET A 497 -11.05 -11.96 -14.91
N CYS A 498 -10.30 -12.01 -13.82
CA CYS A 498 -9.22 -12.98 -13.62
C CYS A 498 -9.52 -14.07 -12.59
N LEU A 499 -10.38 -13.81 -11.60
CA LEU A 499 -10.68 -14.76 -10.52
C LEU A 499 -11.98 -15.50 -10.84
N ASP A 500 -13.10 -14.78 -10.86
CA ASP A 500 -14.44 -15.37 -11.00
C ASP A 500 -14.64 -15.95 -12.42
N SER A 501 -13.93 -15.42 -13.42
CA SER A 501 -13.87 -15.93 -14.81
C SER A 501 -12.56 -16.66 -15.14
N GLY A 502 -11.73 -16.95 -14.14
CA GLY A 502 -10.34 -17.37 -14.32
C GLY A 502 -10.16 -18.73 -15.00
N ASP A 503 -11.09 -19.67 -14.79
CA ASP A 503 -11.02 -20.99 -15.43
C ASP A 503 -11.26 -20.89 -16.94
N GLU A 504 -12.26 -20.10 -17.35
CA GLU A 504 -12.51 -19.79 -18.76
C GLU A 504 -11.32 -19.04 -19.38
N LEU A 505 -10.78 -18.04 -18.67
CA LEU A 505 -9.62 -17.26 -19.12
C LEU A 505 -8.42 -18.16 -19.40
N ARG A 506 -8.05 -19.04 -18.45
CA ARG A 506 -6.95 -19.99 -18.62
C ARG A 506 -7.18 -20.95 -19.79
N ARG A 507 -8.41 -21.40 -20.02
CA ARG A 507 -8.75 -22.25 -21.17
C ARG A 507 -8.59 -21.51 -22.49
N ALA A 508 -9.07 -20.27 -22.57
CA ALA A 508 -8.94 -19.43 -23.76
C ALA A 508 -7.47 -19.13 -24.05
N TRP A 509 -6.70 -18.74 -23.04
CA TRP A 509 -5.28 -18.43 -23.15
C TRP A 509 -4.45 -19.62 -23.63
N ALA A 510 -4.68 -20.80 -23.03
CA ALA A 510 -4.05 -22.04 -23.48
C ALA A 510 -4.46 -22.37 -24.92
N ALA A 511 -5.72 -22.13 -25.30
CA ALA A 511 -6.18 -22.40 -26.66
C ALA A 511 -5.47 -21.53 -27.70
N ILE A 512 -5.30 -20.24 -27.43
CA ILE A 512 -4.60 -19.30 -28.31
C ILE A 512 -3.12 -19.64 -28.47
N HIS A 513 -2.47 -20.13 -27.41
CA HIS A 513 -1.02 -20.40 -27.40
C HIS A 513 -0.65 -21.86 -27.71
N ARG A 514 -1.60 -22.69 -28.14
CA ARG A 514 -1.35 -24.09 -28.52
C ARG A 514 -0.56 -24.24 -29.83
N GLY A 515 -0.70 -23.30 -30.76
CA GLY A 515 -0.03 -23.31 -32.06
C GLY A 515 1.36 -22.66 -32.04
N THR A 516 2.06 -22.73 -33.17
CA THR A 516 3.36 -22.06 -33.37
C THR A 516 3.25 -20.53 -33.48
N SER A 517 2.04 -19.99 -33.70
CA SER A 517 1.77 -18.56 -33.80
C SER A 517 0.43 -18.22 -33.14
N VAL A 518 0.37 -17.06 -32.50
CA VAL A 518 -0.85 -16.52 -31.87
C VAL A 518 -1.69 -15.79 -32.92
N ASP A 519 -2.98 -16.12 -33.04
CA ASP A 519 -3.92 -15.37 -33.88
C ASP A 519 -4.17 -13.97 -33.27
N PRO A 520 -3.77 -12.88 -33.95
CA PRO A 520 -3.96 -11.52 -33.45
C PRO A 520 -5.44 -11.13 -33.30
N THR A 521 -6.33 -11.75 -34.07
CA THR A 521 -7.78 -11.50 -34.03
C THR A 521 -8.36 -12.08 -32.75
N LEU A 522 -8.03 -13.33 -32.43
CA LEU A 522 -8.45 -13.98 -31.20
C LEU A 522 -7.84 -13.32 -29.96
N LEU A 523 -6.58 -12.91 -30.03
CA LEU A 523 -5.95 -12.16 -28.95
C LEU A 523 -6.63 -10.81 -28.71
N ARG A 524 -6.98 -10.08 -29.78
CA ARG A 524 -7.76 -8.84 -29.67
C ARG A 524 -9.14 -9.09 -29.07
N LYS A 525 -9.84 -10.12 -29.56
CA LYS A 525 -11.15 -10.52 -29.03
C LYS A 525 -11.08 -10.89 -27.55
N LEU A 526 -10.01 -11.54 -27.09
CA LEU A 526 -9.80 -11.86 -25.67
C LEU A 526 -9.64 -10.59 -24.81
N ARG A 527 -8.97 -9.58 -25.34
CA ARG A 527 -8.60 -8.34 -24.63
C ARG A 527 -9.68 -7.27 -24.62
N THR A 528 -10.71 -7.39 -25.45
CA THR A 528 -11.81 -6.42 -25.51
C THR A 528 -12.53 -6.28 -24.17
N LEU A 529 -12.75 -5.06 -23.71
CA LEU A 529 -13.53 -4.79 -22.49
C LEU A 529 -15.04 -4.79 -22.81
N PRO A 530 -15.89 -5.40 -21.96
CA PRO A 530 -17.31 -5.53 -22.25
C PRO A 530 -18.08 -4.22 -21.99
N ALA A 531 -19.18 -4.03 -22.72
CA ALA A 531 -20.27 -3.17 -22.30
C ALA A 531 -21.38 -4.03 -21.67
N VAL A 532 -21.91 -3.61 -20.52
CA VAL A 532 -22.92 -4.38 -19.77
C VAL A 532 -24.19 -3.56 -19.57
N ARG A 533 -25.34 -4.24 -19.52
CA ARG A 533 -26.64 -3.59 -19.32
C ARG A 533 -27.01 -3.59 -17.83
N LEU A 534 -27.06 -2.41 -17.22
CA LEU A 534 -27.23 -2.22 -15.77
C LEU A 534 -28.43 -1.35 -15.45
N THR A 535 -28.92 -1.45 -14.22
CA THR A 535 -30.04 -0.66 -13.71
C THR A 535 -29.52 0.53 -12.91
N THR A 536 -29.85 1.75 -13.32
CA THR A 536 -29.49 2.97 -12.57
C THR A 536 -30.26 3.02 -11.26
N LYS A 537 -29.83 3.89 -10.33
CA LYS A 537 -30.54 4.13 -9.06
C LYS A 537 -31.96 4.64 -9.24
N GLU A 538 -32.25 5.28 -10.38
CA GLU A 538 -33.57 5.76 -10.78
C GLU A 538 -34.42 4.67 -11.47
N GLY A 539 -33.90 3.45 -11.62
CA GLY A 539 -34.60 2.29 -12.17
C GLY A 539 -34.52 2.13 -13.69
N ALA A 540 -33.74 2.95 -14.41
CA ALA A 540 -33.58 2.85 -15.85
C ALA A 540 -32.52 1.81 -16.24
N LYS A 541 -32.77 1.00 -17.28
CA LYS A 541 -31.75 0.10 -17.84
C LYS A 541 -30.90 0.80 -18.90
N VAL A 542 -29.61 0.94 -18.64
CA VAL A 542 -28.65 1.59 -19.55
C VAL A 542 -27.53 0.64 -19.94
N GLU A 543 -26.94 0.85 -21.11
CA GLU A 543 -25.69 0.21 -21.49
C GLU A 543 -24.53 1.01 -20.90
N ALA A 544 -23.70 0.32 -20.10
CA ALA A 544 -22.55 0.89 -19.42
C ALA A 544 -21.27 0.29 -20.01
N PRO A 545 -20.57 1.01 -20.90
CA PRO A 545 -19.28 0.56 -21.42
C PRO A 545 -18.24 0.56 -20.29
N LEU A 546 -17.30 -0.38 -20.31
CA LEU A 546 -16.19 -0.43 -19.37
C LEU A 546 -14.95 0.22 -20.00
N ASN A 547 -14.65 1.46 -19.59
CA ASN A 547 -13.47 2.21 -20.06
C ASN A 547 -12.97 3.15 -18.96
N TRP A 548 -11.92 3.91 -19.26
CA TRP A 548 -11.32 4.85 -18.31
C TRP A 548 -12.31 5.91 -17.77
N GLN A 549 -13.26 6.38 -18.58
CA GLN A 549 -14.21 7.42 -18.18
C GLN A 549 -15.31 6.89 -17.25
N THR A 550 -15.80 5.68 -17.50
CA THR A 550 -16.93 5.10 -16.74
C THR A 550 -16.50 4.32 -15.51
N ALA A 551 -15.31 3.72 -15.53
CA ALA A 551 -14.82 2.80 -14.51
C ALA A 551 -14.96 3.31 -13.05
N PRO A 552 -14.55 4.55 -12.69
CA PRO A 552 -14.67 5.06 -11.32
C PRO A 552 -16.11 5.21 -10.83
N ASP A 553 -17.07 5.32 -11.73
CA ASP A 553 -18.44 5.73 -11.41
C ASP A 553 -19.41 4.55 -11.25
N PHE A 554 -18.97 3.31 -11.54
CA PHE A 554 -19.85 2.13 -11.46
C PHE A 554 -20.49 1.97 -10.08
N ARG A 555 -19.67 1.96 -9.02
CA ARG A 555 -20.15 1.84 -7.64
C ARG A 555 -21.05 3.00 -7.20
N ARG A 556 -20.84 4.19 -7.79
CA ARG A 556 -21.65 5.37 -7.50
C ARG A 556 -23.03 5.28 -8.15
N ASN A 557 -23.11 4.71 -9.35
CA ASN A 557 -24.29 4.80 -10.21
C ASN A 557 -25.12 3.50 -10.26
N PHE A 558 -24.53 2.34 -9.94
CA PHE A 558 -25.14 1.01 -10.07
C PHE A 558 -24.98 0.17 -8.80
N ASP A 559 -25.78 -0.88 -8.67
CA ASP A 559 -25.64 -1.87 -7.59
C ASP A 559 -24.38 -2.74 -7.78
N PRO A 560 -23.46 -2.78 -6.80
CA PRO A 560 -22.30 -3.68 -6.80
C PRO A 560 -22.59 -5.14 -7.14
N LEU A 561 -23.72 -5.68 -6.68
CA LEU A 561 -24.06 -7.06 -6.98
C LEU A 561 -24.47 -7.25 -8.44
N GLU A 562 -25.15 -6.27 -9.02
CA GLU A 562 -25.59 -6.32 -10.41
C GLU A 562 -24.39 -6.24 -11.36
N TYR A 563 -23.56 -5.20 -11.25
CA TYR A 563 -22.46 -5.02 -12.21
C TYR A 563 -21.39 -6.11 -12.10
N MET A 564 -21.10 -6.61 -10.89
CA MET A 564 -20.15 -7.72 -10.73
C MET A 564 -20.66 -9.00 -11.40
N ARG A 565 -21.97 -9.28 -11.30
CA ARG A 565 -22.59 -10.42 -11.98
C ARG A 565 -22.51 -10.26 -13.50
N GLU A 566 -22.90 -9.11 -14.02
CA GLU A 566 -22.93 -8.88 -15.47
C GLU A 566 -21.52 -8.86 -16.07
N TRP A 567 -20.53 -8.25 -15.41
CA TRP A 567 -19.13 -8.31 -15.86
C TRP A 567 -18.60 -9.74 -15.91
N THR A 568 -18.83 -10.52 -14.83
CA THR A 568 -18.37 -11.91 -14.77
C THR A 568 -19.03 -12.75 -15.88
N ALA A 569 -20.34 -12.57 -16.11
CA ALA A 569 -21.04 -13.27 -17.18
C ALA A 569 -20.48 -12.90 -18.57
N ALA A 570 -20.21 -11.61 -18.80
CA ALA A 570 -19.65 -11.12 -20.06
C ALA A 570 -18.25 -11.70 -20.33
N PHE A 571 -17.34 -11.65 -19.35
CA PHE A 571 -15.99 -12.22 -19.49
C PHE A 571 -16.02 -13.73 -19.70
N ARG A 572 -16.82 -14.48 -18.93
CA ARG A 572 -16.97 -15.93 -19.13
C ARG A 572 -17.43 -16.26 -20.55
N HIS A 573 -18.45 -15.56 -21.05
CA HIS A 573 -18.96 -15.77 -22.39
C HIS A 573 -17.87 -15.50 -23.44
N GLN A 574 -17.22 -14.34 -23.36
CA GLN A 574 -16.13 -13.94 -24.24
C GLN A 574 -14.99 -14.97 -24.27
N TYR A 575 -14.52 -15.42 -23.10
CA TYR A 575 -13.44 -16.39 -23.00
C TYR A 575 -13.83 -17.77 -23.55
N GLN A 576 -15.08 -18.21 -23.34
CA GLN A 576 -15.58 -19.44 -23.92
C GLN A 576 -15.66 -19.37 -25.45
N GLU A 577 -16.08 -18.24 -26.01
CA GLU A 577 -16.10 -18.05 -27.47
C GLU A 577 -14.70 -18.10 -28.05
N VAL A 578 -13.75 -17.36 -27.47
CA VAL A 578 -12.35 -17.36 -27.92
C VAL A 578 -11.76 -18.77 -27.86
N ALA A 579 -12.01 -19.52 -26.78
CA ALA A 579 -11.56 -20.89 -26.65
C ALA A 579 -12.17 -21.83 -27.71
N ARG A 580 -13.44 -21.63 -28.10
CA ARG A 580 -14.12 -22.41 -29.15
C ARG A 580 -13.58 -22.08 -30.54
N GLU A 581 -13.35 -20.81 -30.83
CA GLU A 581 -12.83 -20.34 -32.11
C GLU A 581 -11.37 -20.75 -32.32
N ALA A 582 -10.54 -20.73 -31.26
CA ALA A 582 -9.13 -21.15 -31.32
C ALA A 582 -8.92 -22.65 -31.60
N VAL A 583 -9.96 -23.47 -31.56
CA VAL A 583 -9.91 -24.93 -31.82
C VAL A 583 -10.45 -25.28 -33.21
N ARG A 584 -11.09 -24.33 -33.89
CA ARG A 584 -11.54 -24.48 -35.28
C ARG A 584 -10.39 -24.18 -36.23
#